data_AF-A0A9X5CFP0-F1
#
_entry.id   AF-A0A9X5CFP0-F1
#
_cell.length_a   1.000
_cell.length_b   1.000
_cell.length_c   1.000
_cell.angle_alpha   90.00
_cell.angle_beta   90.00
_cell.angle_gamma   90.00
#
_symmetry.space_group_name_H-M   'P 1'
#
loop_
_entity.id
_entity.type
_entity.pdbx_description
1 polymer ?
#
loop_
_entity_poly.entity_id
_entity_poly.type
_entity_poly.pdbx_seq_one_letter_code
_entity_poly.pdbx_strand_id
1 'polypeptide(L)'
;STAGQGAGADAAGAGADEPAGATGVPRAYAYSGVMLTADNSLRIGDGKVYDNREEDIRFDCREAGCELESDSAVFTQVYGDPGDGTYDTCSMLTASQTSHRHYLAASAAGSEICFRDGDGNVGLLVVQVKSTAVPKLGFLTADLTVWKD
;
A
#
# COMPACT_ATOMS: atom_id res chain seq x y z
N SER A 1 65.17 6.18 41.53
CA SER A 1 65.05 7.31 40.58
C SER A 1 65.39 6.75 39.20
N THR A 2 64.57 6.80 38.16
CA THR A 2 63.66 7.87 37.71
C THR A 2 62.59 7.25 36.79
N ALA A 3 61.37 7.76 36.83
CA ALA A 3 60.25 7.39 35.95
C ALA A 3 60.32 8.12 34.59
N GLY A 4 59.63 7.59 33.57
CA GLY A 4 59.37 8.27 32.30
C GLY A 4 58.45 7.48 31.37
N GLN A 5 57.19 7.91 31.30
CA GLN A 5 56.12 7.43 30.41
C GLN A 5 56.33 7.90 28.96
N GLY A 6 55.87 7.09 28.00
CA GLY A 6 55.76 7.48 26.59
C GLY A 6 54.99 6.44 25.78
N ALA A 7 53.67 6.54 25.81
CA ALA A 7 52.78 5.84 24.88
C ALA A 7 52.49 6.76 23.69
N GLY A 8 52.58 6.24 22.46
CA GLY A 8 52.16 6.95 21.25
C GLY A 8 52.64 6.28 19.96
N ALA A 9 51.75 6.32 18.95
CA ALA A 9 51.84 5.78 17.58
C ALA A 9 51.51 4.28 17.43
N ASP A 10 50.65 3.81 16.52
CA ASP A 10 49.76 4.42 15.52
C ASP A 10 48.86 3.28 15.02
N ALA A 11 47.55 3.50 14.94
CA ALA A 11 46.67 2.88 13.94
C ALA A 11 45.30 3.56 14.02
N ALA A 12 45.16 4.56 13.16
CA ALA A 12 43.91 5.24 12.85
C ALA A 12 42.79 4.25 12.55
N GLY A 13 41.58 4.66 12.94
CA GLY A 13 40.37 3.88 12.79
C GLY A 13 40.13 3.42 11.35
N ALA A 14 39.93 2.11 11.21
CA ALA A 14 38.92 1.60 10.30
C ALA A 14 37.71 1.27 11.17
N GLY A 15 36.91 2.30 11.47
CA GLY A 15 35.50 2.03 11.71
C GLY A 15 35.04 1.30 10.47
N ALA A 16 34.61 0.04 10.62
CA ALA A 16 33.86 -0.57 9.56
C ALA A 16 32.72 0.40 9.26
N ASP A 17 32.70 0.97 8.06
CA ASP A 17 31.51 1.58 7.53
C ASP A 17 30.43 0.50 7.61
N GLU A 18 29.65 0.54 8.68
CA GLU A 18 28.37 -0.15 8.71
C GLU A 18 27.63 0.34 7.47
N PRO A 19 27.08 -0.55 6.64
CA PRO A 19 26.30 -0.12 5.51
C PRO A 19 25.21 0.81 6.06
N ALA A 20 25.22 2.05 5.56
CA ALA A 20 24.23 3.06 5.87
C ALA A 20 22.85 2.40 5.86
N GLY A 21 22.12 2.56 6.98
CA GLY A 21 21.04 1.67 7.39
C GLY A 21 20.17 1.18 6.24
N ALA A 22 19.94 -0.13 6.20
CA ALA A 22 18.78 -0.63 5.48
C ALA A 22 17.55 0.03 6.11
N THR A 23 17.05 1.11 5.50
CA THR A 23 15.66 1.51 5.63
C THR A 23 14.87 0.38 4.99
N GLY A 24 14.68 -0.70 5.75
CA GLY A 24 14.12 -1.95 5.24
C GLY A 24 12.68 -1.73 4.81
N VAL A 25 12.32 -2.25 3.64
CA VAL A 25 10.92 -2.35 3.20
C VAL A 25 10.10 -2.94 4.35
N PRO A 26 8.98 -2.31 4.77
CA PRO A 26 8.17 -2.82 5.87
C PRO A 26 7.62 -4.22 5.57
N ARG A 27 7.15 -4.92 6.61
CA ARG A 27 6.63 -6.28 6.43
C ARG A 27 5.35 -6.26 5.58
N ALA A 28 5.33 -7.05 4.52
CA ALA A 28 4.15 -7.28 3.71
C ALA A 28 3.17 -8.27 4.38
N TYR A 29 1.90 -7.90 4.40
CA TYR A 29 0.77 -8.73 4.80
C TYR A 29 -0.15 -8.92 3.60
N ALA A 30 -0.30 -10.16 3.13
CA ALA A 30 -1.10 -10.49 1.96
C ALA A 30 -2.47 -11.07 2.36
N TYR A 31 -3.52 -10.61 1.69
CA TYR A 31 -4.90 -11.05 1.87
C TYR A 31 -5.50 -11.30 0.48
N SER A 32 -5.81 -12.55 0.16
CA SER A 32 -6.28 -12.92 -1.17
C SER A 32 -7.80 -12.93 -1.27
N GLY A 33 -8.30 -12.59 -2.46
CA GLY A 33 -9.72 -12.73 -2.81
C GLY A 33 -10.67 -11.90 -1.96
N VAL A 34 -10.25 -10.72 -1.47
CA VAL A 34 -11.17 -9.80 -0.79
C VAL A 34 -12.24 -9.36 -1.78
N MET A 35 -13.51 -9.40 -1.36
CA MET A 35 -14.64 -9.05 -2.22
C MET A 35 -15.38 -7.85 -1.65
N LEU A 36 -15.34 -6.75 -2.39
CA LEU A 36 -16.05 -5.53 -2.07
C LEU A 36 -17.33 -5.41 -2.91
N THR A 37 -18.42 -5.05 -2.25
CA THR A 37 -19.73 -4.77 -2.83
C THR A 37 -20.24 -3.42 -2.34
N ALA A 38 -21.41 -3.01 -2.80
CA ALA A 38 -22.06 -1.78 -2.31
C ALA A 38 -22.47 -1.86 -0.82
N ASP A 39 -22.50 -3.05 -0.21
CA ASP A 39 -23.06 -3.29 1.13
C ASP A 39 -22.00 -3.54 2.20
N ASN A 40 -20.73 -3.69 1.82
CA ASN A 40 -19.64 -4.03 2.71
C ASN A 40 -18.47 -3.03 2.63
N SER A 41 -17.48 -3.22 3.48
CA SER A 41 -16.24 -2.43 3.49
C SER A 41 -15.07 -3.25 4.03
N LEU A 42 -13.86 -2.88 3.62
CA LEU A 42 -12.61 -3.54 3.95
C LEU A 42 -11.85 -2.69 4.98
N ARG A 43 -11.40 -3.35 6.05
CA ARG A 43 -10.45 -2.77 7.01
C ARG A 43 -9.02 -3.09 6.58
N ILE A 44 -8.20 -2.08 6.33
CA ILE A 44 -6.81 -2.21 5.89
C ILE A 44 -5.96 -2.91 6.98
N GLY A 45 -6.18 -2.53 8.24
CA GLY A 45 -5.38 -3.00 9.37
C GLY A 45 -5.35 -4.52 9.56
N ASP A 46 -6.42 -5.23 9.21
CA ASP A 46 -6.47 -6.70 9.29
C ASP A 46 -6.88 -7.40 7.98
N GLY A 47 -7.09 -6.63 6.90
CA GLY A 47 -7.40 -7.12 5.57
C GLY A 47 -8.76 -7.81 5.46
N LYS A 48 -9.65 -7.64 6.44
CA LYS A 48 -10.96 -8.29 6.46
C LYS A 48 -12.05 -7.40 5.90
N VAL A 49 -13.00 -8.06 5.24
CA VAL A 49 -14.25 -7.45 4.81
C VAL A 49 -15.28 -7.62 5.92
N TYR A 50 -15.97 -6.52 6.23
CA TYR A 50 -17.04 -6.46 7.21
C TYR A 50 -18.36 -6.13 6.51
N ASP A 51 -19.45 -6.75 6.96
CA ASP A 51 -20.81 -6.53 6.45
C ASP A 51 -21.39 -5.19 6.97
N ASN A 52 -20.65 -4.11 6.76
CA ASN A 52 -21.01 -2.74 7.10
C ASN A 52 -20.32 -1.77 6.13
N ARG A 53 -20.58 -0.46 6.27
CA ARG A 53 -20.03 0.59 5.41
C ARG A 53 -19.13 1.56 6.17
N GLU A 54 -18.52 1.09 7.25
CA GLU A 54 -17.82 1.90 8.25
C GLU A 54 -16.30 1.69 8.26
N GLU A 55 -15.80 0.71 7.49
CA GLU A 55 -14.36 0.43 7.40
C GLU A 55 -13.66 1.26 6.30
N ASP A 56 -12.34 1.11 6.22
CA ASP A 56 -11.42 1.99 5.50
C ASP A 56 -11.70 2.11 3.98
N ILE A 57 -11.96 1.01 3.29
CA ILE A 57 -12.14 0.98 1.83
C ILE A 57 -13.53 0.45 1.48
N ARG A 58 -14.25 1.21 0.67
CA ARG A 58 -15.59 0.88 0.17
C ARG A 58 -15.57 0.80 -1.35
N PHE A 59 -16.39 -0.09 -1.89
CA PHE A 59 -16.73 -0.09 -3.31
C PHE A 59 -18.09 0.56 -3.51
N ASP A 60 -18.22 1.40 -4.52
CA ASP A 60 -19.50 2.05 -4.83
C ASP A 60 -19.69 2.18 -6.34
N CYS A 61 -20.95 2.30 -6.76
CA CYS A 61 -21.36 2.48 -8.14
C CYS A 61 -22.31 3.67 -8.29
N ARG A 62 -22.10 4.72 -7.49
CA ARG A 62 -22.88 5.96 -7.56
C ARG A 62 -22.60 6.71 -8.86
N GLU A 63 -21.37 6.63 -9.37
CA GLU A 63 -20.95 7.26 -10.62
C GLU A 63 -20.75 6.25 -11.76
N ALA A 64 -20.64 6.74 -12.99
CA ALA A 64 -20.41 5.90 -14.15
C ALA A 64 -19.01 5.25 -14.07
N GLY A 65 -18.97 3.92 -13.92
CA GLY A 65 -17.73 3.14 -13.89
C GLY A 65 -17.40 2.49 -12.54
N CYS A 66 -18.12 2.87 -11.48
CA CYS A 66 -17.87 2.46 -10.09
C CYS A 66 -16.49 2.92 -9.57
N GLU A 67 -16.34 2.92 -8.26
CA GLU A 67 -15.19 3.51 -7.59
C GLU A 67 -14.80 2.75 -6.32
N LEU A 68 -13.53 2.87 -5.96
CA LEU A 68 -13.06 2.67 -4.60
C LEU A 68 -13.10 4.03 -3.88
N GLU A 69 -13.58 4.03 -2.64
CA GLU A 69 -13.64 5.21 -1.78
C GLU A 69 -13.08 4.91 -0.40
N SER A 70 -12.41 5.90 0.19
CA SER A 70 -11.98 5.88 1.59
C SER A 70 -12.20 7.25 2.23
N ASP A 71 -12.28 7.30 3.56
CA ASP A 71 -12.28 8.57 4.29
C ASP A 71 -10.87 9.01 4.68
N SER A 72 -9.90 8.10 4.69
CA SER A 72 -8.53 8.34 5.15
C SER A 72 -7.45 7.92 4.14
N ALA A 73 -7.73 6.94 3.28
CA ALA A 73 -6.77 6.44 2.32
C ALA A 73 -6.84 7.19 0.99
N VAL A 74 -5.69 7.38 0.37
CA VAL A 74 -5.54 7.93 -0.97
C VAL A 74 -5.16 6.83 -1.96
N PHE A 75 -5.57 6.98 -3.21
CA PHE A 75 -5.43 5.94 -4.23
C PHE A 75 -4.76 6.43 -5.51
N THR A 76 -4.03 5.55 -6.18
CA THR A 76 -3.47 5.81 -7.50
C THR A 76 -3.25 4.51 -8.26
N GLN A 77 -3.60 4.48 -9.54
CA GLN A 77 -3.37 3.31 -10.40
C GLN A 77 -1.94 3.32 -10.95
N VAL A 78 -1.31 2.14 -10.95
CA VAL A 78 -0.04 1.91 -11.62
C VAL A 78 -0.31 1.74 -13.11
N TYR A 79 0.31 2.59 -13.95
CA TYR A 79 0.25 2.51 -15.41
C TYR A 79 1.58 1.99 -15.96
N GLY A 80 1.97 0.81 -15.51
CA GLY A 80 3.19 0.10 -15.90
C GLY A 80 2.90 -1.33 -16.35
N ASP A 81 3.92 -2.18 -16.30
CA ASP A 81 3.79 -3.62 -16.54
C ASP A 81 3.25 -4.33 -15.28
N PRO A 82 2.58 -5.49 -15.42
CA PRO A 82 2.15 -6.27 -14.27
C PRO A 82 3.32 -6.62 -13.34
N GLY A 83 3.17 -6.38 -12.04
CA GLY A 83 4.21 -6.58 -11.03
C GLY A 83 5.00 -5.32 -10.69
N ASP A 84 4.76 -4.19 -11.37
CA ASP A 84 5.40 -2.91 -11.05
C ASP A 84 4.87 -2.31 -9.72
N GLY A 85 3.70 -2.74 -9.27
CA GLY A 85 3.14 -2.48 -7.95
C GLY A 85 3.99 -3.10 -6.83
N THR A 86 5.04 -2.40 -6.42
CA THR A 86 5.89 -2.75 -5.27
C THR A 86 5.71 -1.75 -4.13
N TYR A 87 6.28 -2.02 -2.96
CA TYR A 87 6.28 -1.04 -1.86
C TYR A 87 6.88 0.30 -2.31
N ASP A 88 8.04 0.29 -2.96
CA ASP A 88 8.72 1.52 -3.38
C ASP A 88 7.88 2.30 -4.40
N THR A 89 7.31 1.60 -5.39
CA THR A 89 6.40 2.20 -6.37
C THR A 89 5.18 2.81 -5.70
N CYS A 90 4.48 2.03 -4.85
CA CYS A 90 3.28 2.51 -4.20
C CYS A 90 3.58 3.65 -3.24
N SER A 91 4.64 3.54 -2.44
CA SER A 91 5.09 4.58 -1.52
C SER A 91 5.40 5.89 -2.25
N MET A 92 6.06 5.81 -3.40
CA MET A 92 6.35 6.97 -4.24
C MET A 92 5.07 7.59 -4.83
N LEU A 93 4.23 6.77 -5.48
CA LEU A 93 3.05 7.26 -6.20
C LEU A 93 1.98 7.85 -5.28
N THR A 94 1.88 7.37 -4.03
CA THR A 94 0.89 7.86 -3.07
C THR A 94 1.40 9.00 -2.20
N ALA A 95 2.70 9.36 -2.25
CA ALA A 95 3.28 10.35 -1.35
C ALA A 95 2.70 11.77 -1.47
N SER A 96 2.25 12.15 -2.66
CA SER A 96 1.65 13.45 -2.95
C SER A 96 0.21 13.36 -3.41
N GLN A 97 -0.39 12.16 -3.36
CA GLN A 97 -1.76 11.94 -3.78
C GLN A 97 -2.73 12.51 -2.74
N THR A 98 -3.84 13.07 -3.21
CA THR A 98 -4.90 13.66 -2.37
C THR A 98 -6.28 13.08 -2.68
N SER A 99 -6.40 12.28 -3.73
CA SER A 99 -7.66 11.65 -4.09
C SER A 99 -7.96 10.47 -3.18
N HIS A 100 -9.03 10.60 -2.40
CA HIS A 100 -9.62 9.53 -1.60
C HIS A 100 -10.59 8.63 -2.40
N ARG A 101 -10.67 8.86 -3.70
CA ARG A 101 -11.50 8.09 -4.63
C ARG A 101 -10.65 7.61 -5.81
N HIS A 102 -10.89 6.38 -6.25
CA HIS A 102 -10.33 5.83 -7.48
C HIS A 102 -11.42 5.26 -8.38
N TYR A 103 -11.60 5.87 -9.56
CA TYR A 103 -12.56 5.38 -10.56
C TYR A 103 -12.06 4.13 -11.24
N LEU A 104 -12.89 3.09 -11.25
CA LEU A 104 -12.55 1.78 -11.80
C LEU A 104 -12.79 1.69 -13.32
N ALA A 105 -13.21 2.77 -13.98
CA ALA A 105 -13.48 2.78 -15.42
C ALA A 105 -12.26 2.32 -16.25
N ALA A 106 -11.05 2.75 -15.86
CA ALA A 106 -9.80 2.40 -16.53
C ALA A 106 -9.12 1.12 -16.00
N SER A 107 -9.64 0.53 -14.92
CA SER A 107 -9.03 -0.65 -14.29
C SER A 107 -9.63 -1.94 -14.88
N ALA A 108 -8.81 -2.92 -15.19
CA ALA A 108 -9.20 -4.25 -15.65
C ALA A 108 -8.68 -5.32 -14.69
N ALA A 109 -8.99 -6.59 -14.96
CA ALA A 109 -8.30 -7.69 -14.26
C ALA A 109 -6.78 -7.57 -14.48
N GLY A 110 -6.01 -7.71 -13.40
CA GLY A 110 -4.57 -7.48 -13.35
C GLY A 110 -4.16 -6.03 -13.14
N SER A 111 -5.09 -5.06 -13.11
CA SER A 111 -4.73 -3.68 -12.76
C SER A 111 -4.28 -3.59 -11.30
N GLU A 112 -3.24 -2.79 -11.10
CA GLU A 112 -2.60 -2.55 -9.82
C GLU A 112 -2.95 -1.14 -9.33
N ILE A 113 -3.52 -1.06 -8.14
CA ILE A 113 -3.96 0.18 -7.51
C ILE A 113 -3.22 0.31 -6.18
N CYS A 114 -2.31 1.27 -6.11
CA CYS A 114 -1.62 1.61 -4.89
C CYS A 114 -2.52 2.47 -4.00
N PHE A 115 -2.38 2.30 -2.69
CA PHE A 115 -3.00 3.18 -1.71
C PHE A 115 -2.06 3.49 -0.54
N ARG A 116 -2.35 4.57 0.16
CA ARG A 116 -1.76 4.90 1.46
C ARG A 116 -2.85 5.35 2.40
N ASP A 117 -2.92 4.77 3.60
CA ASP A 117 -3.89 5.17 4.62
C ASP A 117 -3.40 6.33 5.50
N GLY A 118 -4.29 6.80 6.39
CA GLY A 118 -3.98 7.90 7.30
C GLY A 118 -2.96 7.56 8.40
N ASP A 119 -2.73 6.27 8.65
CA ASP A 119 -1.72 5.79 9.61
C ASP A 119 -0.34 5.63 8.97
N GLY A 120 -0.25 5.81 7.65
CA GLY A 120 1.00 5.72 6.88
C GLY A 120 1.24 4.36 6.24
N ASN A 121 0.37 3.36 6.46
CA ASN A 121 0.50 2.07 5.81
C ASN A 121 0.37 2.25 4.29
N VAL A 122 1.29 1.63 3.56
CA VAL A 122 1.25 1.59 2.09
C VAL A 122 0.63 0.26 1.69
N GLY A 123 -0.15 0.23 0.62
CA GLY A 123 -0.67 -1.02 0.11
C GLY A 123 -0.91 -1.03 -1.38
N LEU A 124 -1.24 -2.23 -1.85
CA LEU A 124 -1.49 -2.57 -3.24
C LEU A 124 -2.75 -3.42 -3.31
N LEU A 125 -3.66 -3.03 -4.18
CA LEU A 125 -4.82 -3.81 -4.61
C LEU A 125 -4.59 -4.28 -6.06
N VAL A 126 -4.61 -5.59 -6.28
CA VAL A 126 -4.56 -6.20 -7.61
C VAL A 126 -5.96 -6.68 -7.97
N VAL A 127 -6.55 -6.10 -9.00
CA VAL A 127 -7.91 -6.43 -9.43
C VAL A 127 -7.95 -7.86 -9.99
N GLN A 128 -8.76 -8.73 -9.40
CA GLN A 128 -9.00 -10.08 -9.91
C GLN A 128 -10.22 -10.11 -10.83
N VAL A 129 -11.36 -9.64 -10.31
CA VAL A 129 -12.62 -9.61 -11.05
C VAL A 129 -13.30 -8.28 -10.80
N LYS A 130 -13.77 -7.64 -11.88
CA LYS A 130 -14.55 -6.41 -11.81
C LYS A 130 -15.87 -6.62 -12.55
N SER A 131 -16.98 -6.50 -11.82
CA SER A 131 -18.32 -6.48 -12.39
C SER A 131 -18.98 -5.16 -12.04
N THR A 132 -19.04 -4.23 -13.00
CA THR A 132 -19.55 -2.86 -12.79
C THR A 132 -20.67 -2.49 -13.76
N ALA A 133 -21.14 -3.46 -14.56
CA ALA A 133 -22.17 -3.23 -15.58
C ALA A 133 -23.57 -3.00 -14.99
N VAL A 134 -23.87 -3.59 -13.84
CA VAL A 134 -25.14 -3.43 -13.12
C VAL A 134 -24.85 -2.88 -11.72
N PRO A 135 -25.09 -1.59 -11.43
CA PRO A 135 -24.69 -0.96 -10.18
C PRO A 135 -25.14 -1.70 -8.91
N LYS A 136 -26.38 -2.19 -8.88
CA LYS A 136 -26.95 -2.92 -7.73
C LYS A 136 -26.34 -4.30 -7.47
N LEU A 137 -25.66 -4.86 -8.46
CA LEU A 137 -24.99 -6.16 -8.38
C LEU A 137 -23.47 -5.99 -8.57
N GLY A 138 -22.99 -4.75 -8.46
CA GLY A 138 -21.61 -4.43 -8.70
C GLY A 138 -20.71 -5.02 -7.62
N PHE A 139 -19.56 -5.54 -8.03
CA PHE A 139 -18.55 -6.00 -7.10
C PHE A 139 -17.14 -5.90 -7.69
N LEU A 140 -16.17 -5.86 -6.79
CA LEU A 140 -14.74 -5.97 -7.07
C LEU A 140 -14.17 -7.09 -6.20
N THR A 141 -13.49 -8.04 -6.84
CA THR A 141 -12.61 -8.97 -6.14
C THR A 141 -11.16 -8.53 -6.38
N ALA A 142 -10.35 -8.50 -5.34
CA ALA A 142 -8.95 -8.13 -5.44
C ALA A 142 -8.08 -8.97 -4.50
N ASP A 143 -6.79 -9.03 -4.81
CA ASP A 143 -5.77 -9.40 -3.83
C ASP A 143 -5.19 -8.13 -3.23
N LEU A 144 -4.96 -8.16 -1.93
CA LEU A 144 -4.48 -7.03 -1.15
C LEU A 144 -3.11 -7.36 -0.56
N THR A 145 -2.17 -6.43 -0.68
CA THR A 145 -0.93 -6.41 0.10
C THR A 145 -0.85 -5.12 0.89
N VAL A 146 -0.52 -5.22 2.19
CA VAL A 146 -0.32 -4.06 3.07
C VAL A 146 1.09 -4.13 3.67
N TRP A 147 1.87 -3.08 3.49
CA TRP A 147 3.14 -2.85 4.17
C TRP A 147 2.90 -1.94 5.36
N LYS A 148 3.04 -2.50 6.56
CA LYS A 148 2.80 -1.81 7.83
C LYS A 148 4.13 -1.32 8.39
N ASP A 149 4.24 -0.02 8.60
CA ASP A 149 5.39 0.61 9.27
C ASP A 149 5.51 0.20 10.75
#